data_AF-A0A1Q3JJ17-F1
#
_entry.id   AF-A0A1Q3JJ17-F1
#
_cell.length_a   1.000
_cell.length_b   1.000
_cell.length_c   1.000
_cell.angle_alpha   90.00
_cell.angle_beta   90.00
_cell.angle_gamma   90.00
#
_symmetry.space_group_name_H-M   'P 1'
#
loop_
_entity.id
_entity.type
_entity.pdbx_description
1 polymer ?
#
loop_
_entity_poly.entity_id
_entity_poly.type
_entity_poly.pdbx_seq_one_letter_code
_entity_poly.pdbx_strand_id
1 'polypeptide(L)'
;MALPPNVRGRLNSVRAWINGYTALFHGPDLENAREALERLVKESHHSPEVDAAVEEIAKAIVAIAAAARQPDAVGVGAAKKAAIAAVDRLEALLSR
;
A
#
# COMPACT_ATOMS: atom_id res chain seq x y z
N MET A 1 11.72 -13.46 12.18
CA MET A 1 10.81 -14.64 12.07
C MET A 1 10.17 -14.65 10.68
N ALA A 2 9.63 -15.77 10.20
CA ALA A 2 8.89 -15.75 8.92
C ALA A 2 7.48 -15.19 9.14
N LEU A 3 7.07 -14.22 8.32
CA LEU A 3 5.73 -13.62 8.39
C LEU A 3 4.63 -14.68 8.28
N PRO A 4 3.52 -14.54 9.03
CA PRO A 4 2.34 -15.38 8.84
C PRO A 4 1.85 -15.36 7.38
N PRO A 5 1.42 -16.51 6.81
CA PRO A 5 1.03 -16.60 5.41
C PRO A 5 -0.15 -15.68 5.03
N ASN A 6 -1.06 -15.40 5.97
CA ASN A 6 -2.16 -14.44 5.79
C ASN A 6 -1.67 -12.99 5.64
N VAL A 7 -0.67 -12.58 6.44
CA VAL A 7 -0.05 -11.24 6.37
C VAL A 7 0.68 -11.09 5.04
N ARG A 8 1.49 -12.08 4.67
CA ARG A 8 2.25 -12.10 3.41
C ARG A 8 1.33 -12.08 2.19
N GLY A 9 0.25 -12.86 2.21
CA GLY A 9 -0.75 -12.87 1.13
C GLY A 9 -1.38 -11.50 0.92
N ARG A 10 -1.75 -10.81 2.01
CA ARG A 10 -2.34 -9.46 1.96
C ARG A 10 -1.37 -8.40 1.45
N LEU A 11 -0.12 -8.40 1.91
CA LEU A 11 0.91 -7.46 1.42
C LEU A 11 1.17 -7.65 -0.08
N ASN A 12 1.19 -8.90 -0.56
CA ASN A 12 1.29 -9.19 -2.00
C ASN A 12 0.08 -8.66 -2.79
N SER A 13 -1.14 -8.80 -2.27
CA SER A 13 -2.34 -8.21 -2.90
C SER A 13 -2.26 -6.68 -2.96
N VAL A 14 -1.86 -6.02 -1.87
CA VAL A 14 -1.65 -4.56 -1.82
C VAL A 14 -0.63 -4.11 -2.87
N ARG A 15 0.50 -4.81 -2.97
CA ARG A 15 1.53 -4.57 -3.99
C ARG A 15 0.98 -4.76 -5.40
N ALA A 16 0.17 -5.79 -5.63
CA ALA A 16 -0.45 -6.05 -6.93
C ALA A 16 -1.41 -4.93 -7.33
N TRP A 17 -2.27 -4.47 -6.42
CA TRP A 17 -3.19 -3.36 -6.68
C TRP A 17 -2.47 -2.04 -6.93
N ILE A 18 -1.45 -1.70 -6.15
CA ILE A 18 -0.64 -0.48 -6.37
C ILE A 18 0.03 -0.50 -7.74
N ASN A 19 0.63 -1.63 -8.13
CA ASN A 19 1.29 -1.77 -9.43
C ASN A 19 0.29 -1.77 -10.58
N GLY A 20 -0.80 -2.53 -10.44
CA GLY A 20 -1.85 -2.70 -11.44
C GLY A 20 -2.74 -1.48 -11.63
N TYR A 21 -2.78 -0.57 -10.65
CA TYR A 21 -3.57 0.65 -10.75
C TYR A 21 -3.12 1.51 -11.93
N THR A 22 -4.03 1.84 -12.84
CA THR A 22 -3.76 2.75 -13.95
C THR A 22 -4.77 3.89 -13.93
N ALA A 23 -4.38 5.07 -14.43
CA ALA A 23 -5.30 6.21 -14.57
C ALA A 23 -6.49 5.90 -15.51
N LEU A 24 -6.43 4.81 -16.28
CA LEU A 24 -7.49 4.34 -17.18
C LEU A 24 -8.49 3.39 -16.50
N PHE A 25 -8.10 2.74 -15.40
CA PHE A 25 -8.95 1.86 -14.61
C PHE A 25 -9.14 2.44 -13.21
N HIS A 26 -10.00 3.45 -13.11
CA HIS A 26 -10.48 3.95 -11.82
C HIS A 26 -11.64 3.06 -11.34
N GLY A 27 -11.54 2.55 -10.11
CA GLY A 27 -12.71 1.98 -9.45
C GLY A 27 -12.34 1.32 -8.12
N PRO A 28 -11.92 0.05 -8.08
CA PRO A 28 -11.84 -0.67 -6.81
C PRO A 28 -10.41 -0.96 -6.29
N ASP A 29 -9.36 -0.89 -7.10
CA ASP A 29 -8.04 -1.42 -6.69
C ASP A 29 -7.39 -0.65 -5.52
N LEU A 30 -7.49 0.68 -5.51
CA LEU A 30 -6.93 1.49 -4.41
C LEU A 30 -7.77 1.39 -3.13
N GLU A 31 -9.09 1.25 -3.26
CA GLU A 31 -9.98 1.02 -2.10
C GLU A 31 -9.72 -0.38 -1.51
N ASN A 32 -9.61 -1.41 -2.36
CA ASN A 32 -9.24 -2.76 -1.94
C ASN A 32 -7.86 -2.78 -1.26
N ALA A 33 -6.88 -2.04 -1.79
CA ALA A 33 -5.55 -1.91 -1.19
C ALA A 33 -5.63 -1.27 0.19
N ARG A 34 -6.44 -0.22 0.35
CA ARG A 34 -6.67 0.43 1.62
C ARG A 34 -7.39 -0.48 2.61
N GLU A 35 -8.47 -1.15 2.22
CA GLU A 35 -9.21 -2.08 3.09
C GLU A 35 -8.33 -3.25 3.56
N ALA A 36 -7.53 -3.82 2.65
CA ALA A 36 -6.60 -4.88 3.00
C ALA A 36 -5.53 -4.40 3.99
N LEU A 37 -5.05 -3.17 3.82
CA LEU A 37 -4.11 -2.54 4.74
C LEU A 37 -4.74 -2.29 6.12
N GLU A 38 -5.95 -1.73 6.18
CA GLU A 38 -6.68 -1.49 7.44
C GLU A 38 -6.95 -2.80 8.20
N ARG A 39 -7.28 -3.89 7.51
CA ARG A 39 -7.42 -5.22 8.12
C ARG A 39 -6.08 -5.74 8.64
N LEU A 40 -5.01 -5.57 7.86
CA LEU A 40 -3.66 -5.98 8.26
C LEU A 40 -3.22 -5.29 9.56
N VAL A 41 -3.53 -4.00 9.73
CA VAL A 41 -3.27 -3.26 10.97
C VAL A 41 -4.08 -3.78 12.14
N LYS A 42 -5.39 -3.98 11.96
CA LYS A 42 -6.26 -4.50 13.03
C LYS A 42 -5.83 -5.88 13.51
N GLU A 43 -5.23 -6.68 12.62
CA GLU A 43 -4.76 -8.04 12.93
C GLU A 43 -3.30 -8.10 13.40
N SER A 44 -2.53 -7.02 13.23
CA SER A 44 -1.13 -6.93 13.68
C SER A 44 -1.07 -6.19 15.01
N HIS A 45 -0.17 -6.57 15.93
CA HIS A 45 0.03 -5.80 17.15
C HIS A 45 0.40 -4.34 16.82
N HIS A 46 -0.36 -3.39 17.35
CA HIS A 46 -0.17 -1.93 17.19
C HIS A 46 1.17 -1.49 17.78
N SER A 47 2.23 -1.62 17.00
CA SER A 47 3.49 -0.93 17.24
C SER A 47 3.44 0.43 16.52
N PRO A 48 3.90 1.53 17.14
CA PRO A 48 3.92 2.84 16.51
C PRO A 48 4.67 2.87 15.16
N GLU A 49 5.65 1.97 14.98
CA GLU A 49 6.37 1.82 13.71
C GLU A 49 5.49 1.25 12.59
N VAL A 50 4.60 0.30 12.93
CA VAL A 50 3.65 -0.30 12.00
C VAL A 50 2.59 0.72 11.60
N ASP A 51 2.02 1.44 12.58
CA ASP A 51 1.04 2.50 12.32
C ASP A 51 1.62 3.61 11.42
N ALA A 52 2.88 4.02 11.65
CA ALA A 52 3.56 5.00 10.81
C ALA A 52 3.76 4.50 9.36
N ALA A 53 4.19 3.24 9.19
CA ALA A 53 4.36 2.65 7.86
C ALA A 53 3.03 2.52 7.12
N VAL A 54 1.96 2.19 7.81
CA VAL A 54 0.60 2.11 7.25
C VAL A 54 0.12 3.49 6.83
N GLU A 55 0.31 4.51 7.66
CA GLU A 55 -0.06 5.89 7.34
C GLU A 55 0.69 6.38 6.08
N GLU A 56 1.97 6.05 5.95
CA GLU A 56 2.76 6.33 4.74
C GLU A 56 2.18 5.64 3.50
N ILE A 57 1.79 4.36 3.60
CA ILE A 57 1.16 3.63 2.48
C ILE A 57 -0.20 4.28 2.12
N ALA A 58 -1.02 4.64 3.10
CA ALA A 58 -2.30 5.29 2.88
C ALA A 58 -2.15 6.66 2.20
N LYS A 59 -1.19 7.48 2.65
CA LYS A 59 -0.84 8.76 2.00
C LYS A 59 -0.39 8.55 0.56
N ALA A 60 0.43 7.52 0.32
CA ALA A 60 0.91 7.20 -1.03
C ALA A 60 -0.24 6.74 -1.95
N ILE A 61 -1.20 5.95 -1.46
CA ILE A 61 -2.41 5.56 -2.19
C ILE A 61 -3.23 6.80 -2.60
N VAL A 62 -3.42 7.76 -1.69
CA VAL A 62 -4.11 9.02 -2.00
C VAL A 62 -3.33 9.84 -3.02
N ALA A 63 -2.01 9.90 -2.90
CA ALA A 63 -1.15 10.59 -3.86
C ALA A 63 -1.22 9.95 -5.26
N ILE A 64 -1.28 8.62 -5.35
CA ILE A 64 -1.49 7.89 -6.60
C ILE A 64 -2.84 8.27 -7.23
N ALA A 65 -3.92 8.28 -6.45
CA ALA A 65 -5.26 8.66 -6.92
C ALA A 65 -5.33 10.13 -7.37
N ALA A 66 -4.66 11.03 -6.66
CA ALA A 66 -4.56 12.44 -7.01
C ALA A 66 -3.73 12.66 -8.27
N ALA A 67 -2.58 11.99 -8.39
CA ALA A 67 -1.71 12.06 -9.56
C ALA A 67 -2.35 11.47 -10.81
N ALA A 68 -3.19 10.44 -10.67
CA ALA A 68 -3.92 9.83 -11.80
C ALA A 68 -4.99 10.77 -12.38
N ARG A 69 -5.47 11.74 -11.61
CA ARG A 69 -6.37 12.80 -12.11
C ARG A 69 -5.62 13.91 -12.86
N GLN A 70 -4.29 13.92 -12.81
CA GLN A 70 -3.47 14.89 -13.53
C GLN A 70 -3.09 14.36 -14.92
N PRO A 71 -3.07 15.22 -15.94
CA PRO A 71 -2.81 14.81 -17.33
C PRO A 71 -1.38 14.33 -17.59
N ASP A 72 -0.43 14.66 -16.71
CA ASP A 72 1.00 14.46 -16.97
C ASP A 72 1.49 13.03 -16.67
N ALA A 73 0.73 12.21 -15.92
CA ALA A 73 1.05 10.83 -15.52
C ALA A 73 2.41 10.59 -14.79
N VAL A 74 3.37 11.52 -14.84
CA VAL A 74 4.70 11.46 -14.21
C VAL A 74 4.58 11.29 -12.70
N GLY A 75 3.58 11.92 -12.08
CA GLY A 75 3.30 11.80 -10.65
C GLY A 75 2.85 10.40 -10.21
N VAL A 76 2.20 9.64 -11.09
CA VAL A 76 1.65 8.31 -10.75
C VAL A 76 2.78 7.30 -10.55
N GLY A 77 3.79 7.30 -11.43
CA GLY A 77 4.95 6.41 -11.31
C GLY A 77 5.76 6.64 -10.04
N ALA A 78 6.01 7.91 -9.69
CA ALA A 78 6.71 8.28 -8.47
C ALA A 78 5.92 7.89 -7.21
N ALA A 79 4.61 8.16 -7.19
CA ALA A 79 3.74 7.82 -6.07
C ALA A 79 3.61 6.30 -5.88
N LYS A 80 3.54 5.52 -6.97
CA LYS A 80 3.60 4.05 -6.93
C LYS A 80 4.90 3.56 -6.31
N LYS A 81 6.04 4.08 -6.74
CA LYS A 81 7.35 3.69 -6.20
C LYS A 81 7.45 3.96 -4.70
N ALA A 82 6.95 5.11 -4.25
CA ALA A 82 6.89 5.45 -2.83
C ALA A 82 5.97 4.49 -2.05
N ALA A 83 4.80 4.17 -2.58
CA ALA A 83 3.86 3.24 -1.96
C ALA A 83 4.47 1.82 -1.81
N ILE A 84 5.14 1.31 -2.84
CA ILE A 84 5.83 0.01 -2.77
C ILE A 84 6.94 0.03 -1.72
N ALA A 85 7.77 1.08 -1.69
CA ALA A 85 8.82 1.21 -0.68
C ALA A 85 8.27 1.23 0.76
N ALA A 86 7.10 1.84 0.97
CA ALA A 86 6.43 1.82 2.27
C ALA A 86 5.88 0.43 2.63
N VAL A 87 5.35 -0.31 1.64
CA VAL A 87 4.95 -1.73 1.81
C VAL A 87 6.15 -2.61 2.17
N ASP A 88 7.30 -2.45 1.50
CA ASP A 88 8.54 -3.18 1.82
C ASP A 88 9.03 -2.88 3.25
N ARG A 89 8.95 -1.62 3.70
CA ARG A 89 9.25 -1.26 5.09
C ARG A 89 8.31 -1.94 6.08
N LEU A 90 7.01 -1.94 5.80
CA LEU A 90 6.02 -2.61 6.65
C LEU A 90 6.28 -4.12 6.72
N GLU A 91 6.61 -4.75 5.60
CA GLU A 91 6.98 -6.17 5.55
C GLU A 91 8.21 -6.46 6.44
N ALA A 92 9.24 -5.61 6.34
CA ALA A 92 10.45 -5.74 7.15
C ALA A 92 10.18 -5.56 8.66
N LEU A 93 9.30 -4.62 9.03
CA LEU A 93 8.90 -4.39 10.43
C LEU A 93 8.13 -5.59 10.99
N LEU A 94 7.18 -6.13 10.24
CA LEU A 94 6.37 -7.27 10.67
C LEU A 94 7.17 -8.59 10.70
N SER A 95 8.26 -8.68 9.93
CA SER A 95 9.13 -9.87 9.86
C SER A 95 10.18 -9.93 10.97
N ARG A 96 10.36 -8.84 11.73
CA ARG A 96 11.26 -8.79 12.89
C ARG A 96 10.66 -9.59 14.04
#